data_AF-A0AAJ0GK66-F1
#
_entry.id   AF-A0AAJ0GK66-F1
#
_cell.length_a   1.000
_cell.length_b   1.000
_cell.length_c   1.000
_cell.angle_alpha   90.00
_cell.angle_beta   90.00
_cell.angle_gamma   90.00
#
_symmetry.space_group_name_H-M   'P 1'
#
loop_
_entity.id
_entity.type
_entity.pdbx_description
1 polymer ?
#
loop_
_entity_poly.entity_id
_entity_poly.type
_entity_poly.pdbx_seq_one_letter_code
_entity_poly.pdbx_strand_id
1 'polypeptide(L)'
;MNTIAVAGILCDVFGLDDLPSDCDEITCLWALHGRTLDRSWLHPSILETLHKHRERRTSERKGQQGGLIAVCFDQRNHGSRLVSPAANTDWLGGNKTAATDLFATYQGTATDVRVLIDFLPCYLPPEIGAKIRHHMVAGDSLGGHAAWQVVLQEPRVSAAVVFIGFPDFIRLMSWRAEAARLPSSSDGGQRFLGSEDFPPALVEAVSRYDPAASLLGKAVPLFTLQHTPGGVEEWSSDPDLMSASHLTAALAREMRHRLRNKSILNLYATRDPTVPPHASAPFLSWLSHATRPGAWFDGEGCRVENIGVDGVHALTAEMIALETQ
;
A
#
# COMPACT_ATOMS: atom_id res chain seq x y z
N MET A 1 12.29 -11.48 -19.40
CA MET A 1 12.12 -10.14 -18.81
C MET A 1 12.40 -9.13 -19.90
N ASN A 2 11.48 -8.20 -20.14
CA ASN A 2 11.62 -7.14 -21.13
C ASN A 2 11.51 -5.78 -20.44
N THR A 3 12.54 -4.95 -20.54
CA THR A 3 12.47 -3.56 -20.04
C THR A 3 11.92 -2.66 -21.15
N ILE A 4 10.80 -2.00 -20.86
CA ILE A 4 10.13 -1.09 -21.80
C ILE A 4 9.94 0.29 -21.15
N ALA A 5 10.03 1.35 -21.96
CA ALA A 5 9.79 2.72 -21.49
C ALA A 5 8.31 3.07 -21.69
N VAL A 6 7.54 3.11 -20.62
CA VAL A 6 6.10 3.43 -20.63
C VAL A 6 5.90 4.80 -20.00
N ALA A 7 5.39 5.76 -20.78
CA ALA A 7 5.17 7.14 -20.31
C ALA A 7 6.41 7.79 -19.64
N GLY A 8 7.61 7.47 -20.12
CA GLY A 8 8.87 7.98 -19.58
C GLY A 8 9.39 7.25 -18.33
N ILE A 9 8.78 6.12 -17.96
CA ILE A 9 9.21 5.27 -16.83
C ILE A 9 9.72 3.94 -17.40
N LEU A 10 10.91 3.52 -16.95
CA LEU A 10 11.44 2.20 -17.27
C LEU A 10 10.72 1.13 -16.46
N CYS A 11 10.03 0.22 -17.14
CA CYS A 11 9.27 -0.87 -16.57
C CYS A 11 9.90 -2.20 -16.98
N ASP A 12 10.31 -3.01 -16.00
CA ASP A 12 10.73 -4.39 -16.24
C ASP A 12 9.48 -5.27 -16.21
N VAL A 13 9.15 -5.87 -17.35
CA VAL A 13 7.98 -6.72 -17.53
C VAL A 13 8.40 -8.18 -17.58
N PHE A 14 7.78 -9.00 -16.73
CA PHE A 14 8.05 -10.41 -16.56
C PHE A 14 6.84 -11.26 -16.96
N GLY A 15 7.08 -12.50 -17.41
CA GLY A 15 6.04 -13.48 -17.68
C GLY A 15 5.39 -13.41 -19.06
N LEU A 16 5.77 -12.45 -19.93
CA LEU A 16 5.19 -12.33 -21.27
C LEU A 16 5.41 -13.58 -22.13
N ASP A 17 6.63 -14.13 -22.11
CA ASP A 17 7.01 -15.32 -22.89
C ASP A 17 6.38 -16.61 -22.34
N ASP A 18 5.79 -16.53 -21.15
CA ASP A 18 5.23 -17.66 -20.40
C ASP A 18 3.71 -17.64 -20.39
N LEU A 19 3.12 -16.69 -21.12
CA LEU A 19 1.68 -16.62 -21.34
C LEU A 19 1.22 -17.83 -22.15
N PRO A 20 0.09 -18.46 -21.78
CA PRO A 20 -0.50 -19.53 -22.56
C PRO A 20 -0.90 -19.04 -23.96
N SER A 21 -0.74 -19.88 -24.98
CA SER A 21 -1.13 -19.53 -26.36
C SER A 21 -2.63 -19.32 -26.54
N ASP A 22 -3.45 -19.83 -25.63
CA ASP A 22 -4.91 -19.71 -25.57
C ASP A 22 -5.38 -18.69 -24.50
N CYS A 23 -4.48 -17.84 -24.01
CA CYS A 23 -4.80 -16.86 -22.98
C CYS A 23 -5.53 -15.64 -23.56
N ASP A 24 -6.76 -15.39 -23.11
CA ASP A 24 -7.50 -14.18 -23.49
C ASP A 24 -7.39 -13.06 -22.43
N GLU A 25 -7.07 -13.43 -21.18
CA GLU A 25 -7.05 -12.53 -20.03
C GLU A 25 -5.77 -12.66 -19.19
N ILE A 26 -5.15 -11.51 -18.92
CA ILE A 26 -3.94 -11.38 -18.12
C ILE A 26 -4.26 -10.67 -16.80
N THR A 27 -3.72 -11.22 -15.71
CA THR A 27 -3.54 -10.50 -14.44
C THR A 27 -2.16 -9.85 -14.41
N CYS A 28 -2.10 -8.56 -14.09
CA CYS A 28 -0.86 -7.81 -13.94
C CYS A 28 -0.58 -7.54 -12.46
N LEU A 29 0.54 -8.06 -11.94
CA LEU A 29 1.06 -7.75 -10.62
C LEU A 29 2.02 -6.55 -10.67
N TRP A 30 1.65 -5.45 -10.04
CA TRP A 30 2.53 -4.29 -9.85
C TRP A 30 3.37 -4.46 -8.58
N ALA A 31 4.68 -4.65 -8.73
CA ALA A 31 5.58 -4.91 -7.61
C ALA A 31 6.41 -3.64 -7.29
N LEU A 32 6.32 -3.17 -6.04
CA LEU A 32 6.86 -1.87 -5.57
C LEU A 32 7.91 -2.06 -4.48
N HIS A 33 9.15 -1.61 -4.73
CA HIS A 33 10.30 -1.92 -3.87
C HIS A 33 10.40 -1.03 -2.62
N GLY A 34 11.17 -1.44 -1.61
CA GLY A 34 11.42 -0.63 -0.40
C GLY A 34 12.23 0.65 -0.66
N ARG A 35 12.29 1.51 0.37
CA ARG A 35 13.07 2.76 0.33
C ARG A 35 14.55 2.45 0.15
N THR A 36 15.29 3.32 -0.53
CA THR A 36 16.73 3.21 -0.86
C THR A 36 17.12 2.07 -1.82
N LEU A 37 16.16 1.22 -2.19
CA LEU A 37 16.36 0.12 -3.15
C LEU A 37 16.01 0.57 -4.57
N ASP A 38 16.10 -0.35 -5.52
CA ASP A 38 15.67 -0.18 -6.90
C ASP A 38 14.81 -1.36 -7.35
N ARG A 39 14.25 -1.29 -8.56
CA ARG A 39 13.35 -2.31 -9.12
C ARG A 39 13.96 -3.71 -9.24
N SER A 40 15.29 -3.83 -9.29
CA SER A 40 15.98 -5.12 -9.38
C SER A 40 15.89 -5.93 -8.09
N TRP A 41 15.69 -5.26 -6.95
CA TRP A 41 15.47 -5.89 -5.64
C TRP A 41 14.34 -6.92 -5.66
N LEU A 42 13.29 -6.64 -6.44
CA LEU A 42 12.08 -7.47 -6.49
C LEU A 42 12.17 -8.62 -7.51
N HIS A 43 13.20 -8.65 -8.36
CA HIS A 43 13.30 -9.63 -9.43
C HIS A 43 13.24 -11.08 -8.92
N PRO A 44 13.95 -11.49 -7.84
CA PRO A 44 13.86 -12.86 -7.33
C PRO A 44 12.44 -13.24 -6.88
N SER A 45 11.77 -12.36 -6.12
CA SER A 45 10.41 -12.61 -5.63
C SER A 45 9.38 -12.67 -6.77
N ILE A 46 9.55 -11.84 -7.81
CA ILE A 46 8.71 -11.87 -9.00
C ILE A 46 8.87 -13.19 -9.75
N LEU A 47 10.10 -13.63 -9.98
CA LEU A 47 10.38 -14.88 -10.70
C LEU A 47 9.80 -16.09 -9.94
N GLU A 48 9.96 -16.13 -8.62
CA GLU A 48 9.38 -17.17 -7.77
C GLU A 48 7.85 -17.18 -7.82
N THR A 49 7.21 -16.00 -7.78
CA THR A 49 5.75 -15.86 -7.89
C THR A 49 5.24 -16.39 -9.23
N LEU A 50 5.91 -16.03 -10.33
CA LEU A 50 5.56 -16.50 -11.67
C LEU A 50 5.79 -18.01 -11.82
N HIS A 51 6.83 -18.55 -11.19
CA HIS A 51 7.11 -19.98 -11.17
C HIS A 51 5.98 -20.76 -10.47
N LYS A 52 5.62 -20.37 -9.24
CA LYS A 52 4.53 -20.99 -8.48
C LYS A 52 3.18 -20.89 -9.21
N HIS A 53 2.90 -19.77 -9.86
CA HIS A 53 1.68 -19.62 -10.68
C HIS A 53 1.63 -20.65 -11.81
N ARG A 54 2.76 -20.89 -12.49
CA ARG A 54 2.85 -21.90 -13.55
C ARG A 54 2.68 -23.31 -13.01
N GLU A 55 3.34 -23.63 -11.90
CA GLU A 55 3.20 -24.95 -11.26
C GLU A 55 1.74 -25.25 -10.93
N ARG A 56 1.05 -24.32 -10.24
CA ARG A 56 -0.38 -24.44 -9.90
C ARG A 56 -1.26 -24.61 -11.14
N ARG A 57 -0.99 -23.86 -12.22
CA ARG A 57 -1.65 -24.02 -13.52
C ARG A 57 -1.49 -25.41 -14.13
N THR A 58 -0.35 -26.05 -13.91
CA THR A 58 -0.07 -27.38 -14.47
C THR A 58 -0.62 -28.53 -13.62
N SER A 59 -0.73 -28.34 -12.30
CA SER A 59 -1.19 -29.35 -11.34
C SER A 59 -2.70 -29.34 -11.11
N GLU A 60 -3.35 -28.16 -11.12
CA GLU A 60 -4.78 -27.99 -10.88
C GLU A 60 -5.52 -27.70 -12.19
N ARG A 61 -6.58 -28.47 -12.49
CA ARG A 61 -7.51 -28.37 -13.63
C ARG A 61 -7.07 -27.42 -14.77
N LYS A 62 -6.43 -28.00 -15.78
CA LYS A 62 -6.19 -27.39 -17.11
C LYS A 62 -7.45 -26.61 -17.56
N GLY A 63 -7.39 -25.27 -17.57
CA GLY A 63 -8.36 -24.45 -18.29
C GLY A 63 -9.04 -23.28 -17.56
N GLN A 64 -8.67 -22.91 -16.32
CA GLN A 64 -9.35 -21.79 -15.63
C GLN A 64 -8.47 -20.66 -15.07
N GLN A 65 -7.16 -20.81 -14.98
CA GLN A 65 -6.30 -19.74 -14.47
C GLN A 65 -5.74 -18.91 -15.63
N GLY A 66 -6.09 -17.63 -15.70
CA GLY A 66 -5.57 -16.68 -16.70
C GLY A 66 -4.04 -16.52 -16.66
N GLY A 67 -3.51 -15.75 -17.60
CA GLY A 67 -2.09 -15.40 -17.64
C GLY A 67 -1.70 -14.50 -16.47
N LEU A 68 -0.46 -14.59 -16.01
CA LEU A 68 0.10 -13.69 -15.00
C LEU A 68 1.35 -13.03 -15.55
N ILE A 69 1.37 -11.70 -15.54
CA ILE A 69 2.58 -10.90 -15.73
C ILE A 69 2.88 -10.14 -14.46
N ALA A 70 4.14 -9.76 -14.29
CA ALA A 70 4.55 -8.85 -13.23
C ALA A 70 5.33 -7.68 -13.81
N VAL A 71 5.15 -6.51 -13.20
CA VAL A 71 5.81 -5.27 -13.61
C VAL A 71 6.40 -4.62 -12.37
N CYS A 72 7.69 -4.32 -12.42
CA CYS A 72 8.36 -3.44 -11.47
C CYS A 72 9.02 -2.27 -12.19
N PHE A 73 9.16 -1.16 -11.47
CA PHE A 73 9.80 0.06 -11.96
C PHE A 73 10.44 0.77 -10.77
N ASP A 74 11.41 1.64 -11.03
CA ASP A 74 12.01 2.42 -9.96
C ASP A 74 11.00 3.44 -9.46
N GLN A 75 10.77 3.47 -8.15
CA GLN A 75 9.94 4.49 -7.53
C GLN A 75 10.59 5.88 -7.70
N ARG A 76 9.79 6.93 -7.48
CA ARG A 76 10.30 8.31 -7.55
C ARG A 76 11.50 8.47 -6.62
N ASN A 77 12.52 9.18 -7.09
CA ASN A 77 13.75 9.41 -6.33
C ASN A 77 14.53 8.13 -5.93
N HIS A 78 14.39 7.03 -6.68
CA HIS A 78 15.10 5.76 -6.47
C HIS A 78 15.68 5.21 -7.77
N GLY A 79 16.65 4.30 -7.67
CA GLY A 79 17.27 3.63 -8.82
C GLY A 79 17.65 4.59 -9.96
N SER A 80 17.19 4.28 -11.18
CA SER A 80 17.39 5.11 -12.37
C SER A 80 16.69 6.47 -12.35
N ARG A 81 15.82 6.73 -11.35
CA ARG A 81 15.07 7.98 -11.15
C ARG A 81 15.56 8.76 -9.92
N LEU A 82 16.70 8.40 -9.35
CA LEU A 82 17.29 9.08 -8.20
C LEU A 82 17.65 10.53 -8.54
N VAL A 83 17.14 11.49 -7.76
CA VAL A 83 17.39 12.93 -7.94
C VAL A 83 18.11 13.52 -6.73
N SER A 84 17.65 13.21 -5.53
CA SER A 84 18.19 13.70 -4.26
C SER A 84 18.28 12.56 -3.24
N PRO A 85 19.47 11.96 -3.02
CA PRO A 85 19.65 10.95 -1.99
C PRO A 85 19.28 11.43 -0.58
N ALA A 86 19.52 12.72 -0.28
CA ALA A 86 19.18 13.33 1.00
C ALA A 86 17.67 13.36 1.25
N ALA A 87 16.84 13.55 0.22
CA ALA A 87 15.38 13.50 0.37
C ALA A 87 14.86 12.08 0.72
N ASN A 88 15.69 11.04 0.58
CA ASN A 88 15.33 9.69 1.01
C ASN A 88 15.68 9.39 2.48
N THR A 89 16.41 10.28 3.16
CA THR A 89 16.72 10.13 4.59
C THR A 89 15.57 10.65 5.46
N ASP A 90 15.59 10.30 6.75
CA ASP A 90 14.68 10.85 7.74
C ASP A 90 15.26 12.11 8.42
N TRP A 91 14.57 12.62 9.44
CA TRP A 91 15.01 13.78 10.22
C TRP A 91 16.36 13.55 10.93
N LEU A 92 16.61 12.33 11.43
CA LEU A 92 17.90 12.00 12.07
C LEU A 92 19.04 11.97 11.05
N GLY A 93 18.73 11.61 9.80
CA GLY A 93 19.64 11.74 8.66
C GLY A 93 19.79 13.17 8.12
N GLY A 94 19.15 14.16 8.72
CA GLY A 94 19.27 15.58 8.34
C GLY A 94 18.26 16.05 7.29
N ASN A 95 17.29 15.22 6.91
CA ASN A 95 16.21 15.66 6.01
C ASN A 95 15.15 16.47 6.78
N LYS A 96 15.18 17.79 6.62
CA LYS A 96 14.21 18.70 7.26
C LYS A 96 12.78 18.52 6.74
N THR A 97 12.63 18.05 5.52
CA THR A 97 11.33 17.84 4.85
C THR A 97 10.91 16.36 4.85
N ALA A 98 11.45 15.54 5.76
CA ALA A 98 11.29 14.08 5.76
C ALA A 98 9.84 13.59 5.63
N ALA A 99 8.88 14.24 6.29
CA ALA A 99 7.46 13.89 6.14
C ALA A 99 6.95 14.18 4.70
N THR A 100 7.26 15.35 4.18
CA THR A 100 6.82 15.77 2.84
C THR A 100 7.45 14.90 1.77
N ASP A 101 8.76 14.67 1.84
CA ASP A 101 9.49 13.87 0.85
C ASP A 101 9.01 12.43 0.83
N LEU A 102 8.82 11.82 2.01
CA LEU A 102 8.32 10.46 2.12
C LEU A 102 6.92 10.35 1.51
N PHE A 103 5.96 11.20 1.91
CA PHE A 103 4.59 11.15 1.43
C PHE A 103 4.50 11.39 -0.09
N ALA A 104 5.16 12.44 -0.58
CA ALA A 104 5.15 12.79 -1.99
C ALA A 104 5.77 11.69 -2.86
N THR A 105 6.78 10.98 -2.34
CA THR A 105 7.42 9.87 -3.03
C THR A 105 6.43 8.73 -3.30
N TYR A 106 5.82 8.16 -2.25
CA TYR A 106 4.96 6.99 -2.45
C TYR A 106 3.57 7.34 -3.00
N GLN A 107 3.06 8.56 -2.75
CA GLN A 107 1.86 9.06 -3.42
C GLN A 107 2.09 9.25 -4.93
N GLY A 108 3.27 9.77 -5.29
CA GLY A 108 3.69 9.86 -6.68
C GLY A 108 3.88 8.48 -7.31
N THR A 109 4.39 7.49 -6.59
CA THR A 109 4.44 6.09 -7.05
C THR A 109 3.03 5.55 -7.32
N ALA A 110 2.06 5.77 -6.43
CA ALA A 110 0.68 5.35 -6.65
C ALA A 110 0.05 6.01 -7.90
N THR A 111 0.40 7.28 -8.14
CA THR A 111 0.01 7.99 -9.37
C THR A 111 0.67 7.37 -10.61
N ASP A 112 1.96 7.03 -10.51
CA ASP A 112 2.70 6.38 -11.59
C ASP A 112 2.07 5.02 -11.94
N VAL A 113 1.68 4.19 -10.97
CA VAL A 113 0.98 2.93 -11.22
C VAL A 113 -0.30 3.14 -12.02
N ARG A 114 -1.13 4.14 -11.68
CA ARG A 114 -2.35 4.44 -12.45
C ARG A 114 -2.05 4.80 -13.90
N VAL A 115 -1.04 5.65 -14.13
CA VAL A 115 -0.59 6.01 -15.48
C VAL A 115 -0.09 4.77 -16.22
N LEU A 116 0.69 3.92 -15.56
CA LEU A 116 1.21 2.70 -16.16
C LEU A 116 0.09 1.70 -16.48
N ILE A 117 -0.96 1.60 -15.67
CA ILE A 117 -2.15 0.79 -16.00
C ILE A 117 -2.81 1.27 -17.30
N ASP A 118 -2.91 2.59 -17.51
CA ASP A 118 -3.53 3.15 -18.71
C ASP A 118 -2.69 2.88 -19.96
N PHE A 119 -1.37 2.99 -19.85
CA PHE A 119 -0.48 3.03 -21.01
C PHE A 119 0.29 1.76 -21.29
N LEU A 120 0.57 0.90 -20.30
CA LEU A 120 1.32 -0.35 -20.50
C LEU A 120 0.77 -1.18 -21.67
N PRO A 121 -0.56 -1.38 -21.83
CA PRO A 121 -1.09 -2.15 -22.96
C PRO A 121 -0.67 -1.63 -24.34
N CYS A 122 -0.40 -0.32 -24.48
CA CYS A 122 0.04 0.28 -25.75
C CYS A 122 1.48 -0.11 -26.15
N TYR A 123 2.28 -0.62 -25.21
CA TYR A 123 3.69 -0.98 -25.42
C TYR A 123 3.92 -2.49 -25.43
N LEU A 124 2.87 -3.29 -25.21
CA LEU A 124 2.96 -4.74 -25.29
C LEU A 124 2.96 -5.21 -26.75
N PRO A 125 3.72 -6.28 -27.08
CA PRO A 125 3.68 -6.89 -28.40
C PRO A 125 2.24 -7.24 -28.84
N PRO A 126 1.80 -6.79 -30.04
CA PRO A 126 0.45 -7.10 -30.55
C PRO A 126 0.14 -8.59 -30.62
N GLU A 127 1.18 -9.43 -30.78
CA GLU A 127 1.10 -10.89 -30.89
C GLU A 127 0.58 -11.55 -29.61
N ILE A 128 0.64 -10.87 -28.47
CA ILE A 128 0.12 -11.39 -27.21
C ILE A 128 -1.40 -11.62 -27.32
N GLY A 129 -2.13 -10.75 -28.02
CA GLY A 129 -3.59 -10.86 -28.26
C GLY A 129 -4.49 -10.75 -27.01
N ALA A 130 -3.97 -11.12 -25.84
CA ALA A 130 -4.63 -11.13 -24.55
C ALA A 130 -4.73 -9.72 -23.95
N LYS A 131 -5.80 -9.48 -23.19
CA LYS A 131 -6.05 -8.20 -22.53
C LYS A 131 -5.66 -8.27 -21.06
N ILE A 132 -4.99 -7.26 -20.55
CA ILE A 132 -4.85 -7.10 -19.09
C ILE A 132 -6.22 -6.73 -18.53
N ARG A 133 -6.80 -7.62 -17.72
CA ARG A 133 -8.15 -7.49 -17.16
C ARG A 133 -8.15 -7.26 -15.66
N HIS A 134 -7.15 -7.82 -14.98
CA HIS A 134 -7.03 -7.77 -13.54
C HIS A 134 -5.71 -7.13 -13.16
N HIS A 135 -5.73 -6.32 -12.12
CA HIS A 135 -4.53 -5.73 -11.55
C HIS A 135 -4.44 -6.07 -10.07
N MET A 136 -3.24 -6.41 -9.64
CA MET A 136 -2.87 -6.60 -8.25
C MET A 136 -1.67 -5.72 -7.95
N VAL A 137 -1.49 -5.33 -6.69
CA VAL A 137 -0.30 -4.60 -6.24
C VAL A 137 0.37 -5.31 -5.09
N ALA A 138 1.69 -5.44 -5.12
CA ALA A 138 2.47 -5.90 -3.99
C ALA A 138 3.56 -4.89 -3.69
N GLY A 139 3.78 -4.59 -2.41
CA GLY A 139 4.71 -3.54 -2.03
C GLY A 139 5.42 -3.80 -0.71
N ASP A 140 6.72 -3.52 -0.68
CA ASP A 140 7.59 -3.65 0.49
C ASP A 140 7.96 -2.27 1.06
N SER A 141 7.81 -2.07 2.37
CA SER A 141 8.21 -0.85 3.08
C SER A 141 7.63 0.42 2.41
N LEU A 142 8.46 1.27 1.79
CA LEU A 142 8.00 2.38 0.92
C LEU A 142 6.95 1.95 -0.10
N GLY A 143 7.22 0.85 -0.80
CA GLY A 143 6.29 0.21 -1.73
C GLY A 143 5.02 -0.28 -1.05
N GLY A 144 5.08 -0.71 0.22
CA GLY A 144 3.91 -1.09 1.01
C GLY A 144 2.98 0.09 1.29
N HIS A 145 3.53 1.27 1.61
CA HIS A 145 2.75 2.51 1.71
C HIS A 145 2.10 2.88 0.37
N ALA A 146 2.83 2.74 -0.74
CA ALA A 146 2.29 2.97 -2.07
C ALA A 146 1.17 1.97 -2.41
N ALA A 147 1.34 0.68 -2.08
CA ALA A 147 0.36 -0.37 -2.33
C ALA A 147 -0.98 -0.10 -1.64
N TRP A 148 -0.95 0.38 -0.39
CA TRP A 148 -2.12 0.87 0.32
C TRP A 148 -2.85 1.98 -0.46
N GLN A 149 -2.12 2.98 -0.95
CA GLN A 149 -2.75 4.06 -1.73
C GLN A 149 -3.29 3.55 -3.08
N VAL A 150 -2.55 2.68 -3.76
CA VAL A 150 -2.97 2.10 -5.05
C VAL A 150 -4.29 1.34 -4.89
N VAL A 151 -4.39 0.41 -3.93
CA VAL A 151 -5.59 -0.44 -3.81
C VAL A 151 -6.85 0.32 -3.39
N LEU A 152 -6.71 1.39 -2.60
CA LEU A 152 -7.83 2.26 -2.23
C LEU A 152 -8.20 3.26 -3.35
N GLN A 153 -7.26 3.71 -4.16
CA GLN A 153 -7.50 4.82 -5.10
C GLN A 153 -7.70 4.39 -6.55
N GLU A 154 -7.28 3.18 -6.92
CA GLU A 154 -7.42 2.64 -8.27
C GLU A 154 -8.49 1.53 -8.30
N PRO A 155 -9.70 1.81 -8.84
CA PRO A 155 -10.79 0.84 -8.90
C PRO A 155 -10.41 -0.46 -9.63
N ARG A 156 -9.50 -0.41 -10.61
CA ARG A 156 -9.06 -1.58 -11.39
C ARG A 156 -8.16 -2.56 -10.64
N VAL A 157 -7.55 -2.15 -9.53
CA VAL A 157 -6.66 -3.01 -8.72
C VAL A 157 -7.48 -3.77 -7.69
N SER A 158 -7.75 -5.05 -7.89
CA SER A 158 -8.67 -5.82 -7.04
C SER A 158 -8.02 -6.45 -5.81
N ALA A 159 -6.68 -6.56 -5.77
CA ALA A 159 -6.00 -7.14 -4.63
C ALA A 159 -4.67 -6.44 -4.31
N ALA A 160 -4.30 -6.48 -3.03
CA ALA A 160 -3.02 -5.99 -2.55
C ALA A 160 -2.34 -6.94 -1.56
N VAL A 161 -1.02 -7.07 -1.69
CA VAL A 161 -0.16 -7.65 -0.66
C VAL A 161 0.77 -6.55 -0.16
N VAL A 162 0.59 -6.15 1.09
CA VAL A 162 1.36 -5.10 1.73
C VAL A 162 2.35 -5.73 2.69
N PHE A 163 3.64 -5.58 2.42
CA PHE A 163 4.71 -5.95 3.33
C PHE A 163 5.21 -4.70 4.03
N ILE A 164 5.00 -4.63 5.35
CA ILE A 164 5.54 -3.60 6.23
C ILE A 164 5.19 -2.18 5.75
N GLY A 165 3.98 -2.03 5.18
CA GLY A 165 3.42 -0.76 4.76
C GLY A 165 2.49 -0.20 5.83
N PHE A 166 2.48 1.12 5.97
CA PHE A 166 1.69 1.80 7.01
C PHE A 166 0.53 2.60 6.40
N PRO A 167 -0.72 2.34 6.80
CA PRO A 167 -1.91 3.01 6.24
C PRO A 167 -2.35 4.29 6.98
N ASP A 168 -1.65 4.71 8.04
CA ASP A 168 -1.95 5.93 8.80
C ASP A 168 -0.72 6.85 8.89
N PHE A 169 -0.53 7.67 7.86
CA PHE A 169 0.68 8.49 7.76
C PHE A 169 0.83 9.50 8.91
N ILE A 170 -0.28 10.05 9.41
CA ILE A 170 -0.25 11.03 10.50
C ILE A 170 0.34 10.40 11.77
N ARG A 171 -0.12 9.21 12.14
CA ARG A 171 0.40 8.50 13.32
C ARG A 171 1.87 8.12 13.16
N LEU A 172 2.25 7.61 11.98
CA LEU A 172 3.64 7.27 11.69
C LEU A 172 4.56 8.47 11.85
N MET A 173 4.22 9.60 11.23
CA MET A 173 5.08 10.77 11.26
C MET A 173 5.09 11.46 12.61
N SER A 174 3.98 11.44 13.35
CA SER A 174 3.95 11.95 14.73
C SER A 174 4.90 11.14 15.63
N TRP A 175 4.84 9.81 15.55
CA TRP A 175 5.75 8.93 16.30
C TRP A 175 7.21 9.14 15.91
N ARG A 176 7.51 9.26 14.61
CA ARG A 176 8.88 9.53 14.13
C ARG A 176 9.39 10.91 14.56
N ALA A 177 8.52 11.92 14.62
CA ALA A 177 8.88 13.26 15.07
C ALA A 177 9.26 13.26 16.56
N GLU A 178 8.49 12.54 17.40
CA GLU A 178 8.81 12.34 18.81
C GLU A 178 10.13 11.58 18.99
N ALA A 179 10.34 10.50 18.24
CA ALA A 179 11.58 9.74 18.26
C ALA A 179 12.80 10.58 17.85
N ALA A 180 12.62 11.48 16.87
CA ALA A 180 13.63 12.44 16.44
C ALA A 180 13.75 13.67 17.36
N ARG A 181 12.89 13.79 18.38
CA ARG A 181 12.83 14.92 19.33
C ARG A 181 12.68 16.28 18.65
N LEU A 182 11.82 16.35 17.64
CA LEU A 182 11.57 17.62 16.96
C LEU A 182 10.92 18.63 17.90
N PRO A 183 11.23 19.94 17.77
CA PRO A 183 10.56 20.98 18.54
C PRO A 183 9.04 21.00 18.33
N SER A 184 8.57 20.65 17.12
CA SER A 184 7.15 20.55 16.77
C SER A 184 6.41 19.40 17.48
N SER A 185 7.13 18.42 18.04
CA SER A 185 6.56 17.30 18.80
C SER A 185 6.71 17.44 20.33
N SER A 186 7.30 18.54 20.82
CA SER A 186 7.69 18.67 22.23
C SER A 186 6.53 18.77 23.23
N ASP A 187 5.32 19.10 22.77
CA ASP A 187 4.10 19.25 23.57
C ASP A 187 3.18 18.02 23.50
N GLY A 188 3.79 16.85 23.26
CA GLY A 188 3.05 15.65 22.89
C GLY A 188 2.36 15.86 21.54
N GLY A 189 3.07 16.41 20.54
CA GLY A 189 2.64 16.52 19.15
C GLY A 189 1.41 17.38 18.83
N GLN A 190 0.90 18.19 19.76
CA GLN A 190 -0.29 19.03 19.55
C GLN A 190 -0.08 20.08 18.45
N ARG A 191 1.15 20.59 18.32
CA ARG A 191 1.53 21.54 17.28
C ARG A 191 2.16 20.90 16.05
N PHE A 192 2.23 19.57 15.98
CA PHE A 192 2.93 18.88 14.89
C PHE A 192 2.24 19.09 13.53
N LEU A 193 0.94 18.85 13.41
CA LEU A 193 0.21 19.17 12.18
C LEU A 193 0.10 20.68 11.97
N GLY A 194 0.49 21.14 10.79
CA GLY A 194 0.58 22.56 10.46
C GLY A 194 1.91 23.21 10.82
N SER A 195 2.86 22.47 11.43
CA SER A 195 4.23 22.95 11.68
C SER A 195 5.09 22.96 10.41
N GLU A 196 6.34 23.40 10.54
CA GLU A 196 7.33 23.29 9.45
C GLU A 196 7.67 21.83 9.11
N ASP A 197 7.61 20.92 10.08
CA ASP A 197 7.89 19.50 9.89
C ASP A 197 6.70 18.75 9.26
N PHE A 198 5.49 19.30 9.36
CA PHE A 198 4.27 18.77 8.75
C PHE A 198 3.36 19.92 8.28
N PRO A 199 3.69 20.57 7.15
CA PRO A 199 3.05 21.82 6.74
C PRO A 199 1.57 21.65 6.37
N PRO A 200 0.76 22.73 6.39
CA PRO A 200 -0.66 22.68 6.04
C PRO A 200 -0.96 22.04 4.67
N ALA A 201 -0.10 22.27 3.68
CA ALA A 201 -0.23 21.64 2.36
C ALA A 201 -0.07 20.11 2.43
N LEU A 202 0.82 19.61 3.31
CA LEU A 202 0.95 18.17 3.55
C LEU A 202 -0.28 17.63 4.28
N VAL A 203 -0.85 18.35 5.25
CA VAL A 203 -2.12 17.98 5.90
C VAL A 203 -3.22 17.79 4.86
N GLU A 204 -3.35 18.73 3.92
CA GLU A 204 -4.33 18.63 2.84
C GLU A 204 -4.07 17.43 1.93
N ALA A 205 -2.82 17.20 1.51
CA ALA A 205 -2.47 16.05 0.68
C ALA A 205 -2.77 14.72 1.39
N VAL A 206 -2.41 14.61 2.67
CA VAL A 206 -2.64 13.43 3.50
C VAL A 206 -4.14 13.17 3.65
N SER A 207 -4.95 14.20 3.91
CA SER A 207 -6.42 14.06 4.00
C SER A 207 -7.07 13.45 2.76
N ARG A 208 -6.45 13.62 1.58
CA ARG A 208 -6.98 13.15 0.29
C ARG A 208 -6.52 11.74 -0.04
N TYR A 209 -5.30 11.38 0.32
CA TYR A 209 -4.62 10.20 -0.24
C TYR A 209 -4.22 9.15 0.78
N ASP A 210 -4.05 9.51 2.05
CA ASP A 210 -3.73 8.55 3.11
C ASP A 210 -4.93 7.62 3.39
N PRO A 211 -4.75 6.30 3.55
CA PRO A 211 -5.86 5.37 3.78
C PRO A 211 -6.70 5.72 5.00
N ALA A 212 -6.08 5.92 6.16
CA ALA A 212 -6.77 6.25 7.39
C ALA A 212 -7.47 7.61 7.28
N ALA A 213 -6.76 8.63 6.81
CA ALA A 213 -7.32 9.97 6.67
C ALA A 213 -8.47 10.03 5.63
N SER A 214 -8.36 9.31 4.50
CA SER A 214 -9.37 9.37 3.45
C SER A 214 -10.65 8.57 3.77
N LEU A 215 -10.54 7.50 4.55
CA LEU A 215 -11.69 6.70 5.00
C LEU A 215 -12.32 7.29 6.27
N LEU A 216 -11.52 7.61 7.29
CA LEU A 216 -12.02 8.07 8.59
C LEU A 216 -12.17 9.59 8.67
N GLY A 217 -11.33 10.37 7.96
CA GLY A 217 -11.26 11.83 8.08
C GLY A 217 -12.50 12.62 7.66
N LYS A 218 -13.46 11.97 6.97
CA LYS A 218 -14.79 12.55 6.69
C LYS A 218 -15.82 12.28 7.78
N ALA A 219 -15.58 11.27 8.61
CA ALA A 219 -16.40 10.88 9.75
C ALA A 219 -15.85 11.45 11.07
N VAL A 220 -14.55 11.74 11.11
CA VAL A 220 -13.78 12.06 12.31
C VAL A 220 -12.80 13.20 11.99
N PRO A 221 -12.75 14.31 12.74
CA PRO A 221 -11.80 15.39 12.49
C PRO A 221 -10.35 14.90 12.53
N LEU A 222 -9.52 15.25 11.54
CA LEU A 222 -8.11 14.80 11.44
C LEU A 222 -7.29 15.04 12.72
N PHE A 223 -7.58 16.11 13.47
CA PHE A 223 -6.93 16.41 14.76
C PHE A 223 -7.19 15.36 15.84
N THR A 224 -8.32 14.66 15.79
CA THR A 224 -8.61 13.55 16.72
C THR A 224 -7.84 12.26 16.37
N LEU A 225 -7.27 12.16 15.16
CA LEU A 225 -6.37 11.06 14.78
C LEU A 225 -4.98 11.21 15.39
N GLN A 226 -4.54 12.44 15.70
CA GLN A 226 -3.23 12.70 16.32
C GLN A 226 -3.17 12.32 17.79
N HIS A 227 -4.10 12.84 18.61
CA HIS A 227 -3.95 12.86 20.06
C HIS A 227 -5.25 12.63 20.78
N THR A 228 -5.54 11.37 21.04
CA THR A 228 -6.46 11.04 22.11
C THR A 228 -5.95 9.79 22.81
N PRO A 229 -5.42 9.92 24.05
CA PRO A 229 -5.70 8.93 25.07
C PRO A 229 -7.22 8.80 25.12
N GLY A 230 -7.75 7.67 24.65
CA GLY A 230 -9.19 7.44 24.59
C GLY A 230 -9.95 8.08 23.42
N GLY A 231 -9.41 8.14 22.21
CA GLY A 231 -10.22 8.52 21.03
C GLY A 231 -10.11 7.41 20.03
N VAL A 232 -8.95 7.20 19.41
CA VAL A 232 -8.74 5.95 18.67
C VAL A 232 -8.56 4.74 19.61
N GLU A 233 -8.11 4.96 20.85
CA GLU A 233 -8.14 3.94 21.91
C GLU A 233 -9.56 3.65 22.43
N GLU A 234 -10.42 4.66 22.59
CA GLU A 234 -11.86 4.44 22.87
C GLU A 234 -12.54 3.74 21.67
N TRP A 235 -12.22 4.12 20.43
CA TRP A 235 -12.74 3.51 19.20
C TRP A 235 -12.19 2.10 18.95
N SER A 236 -11.01 1.78 19.47
CA SER A 236 -10.44 0.42 19.47
C SER A 236 -11.05 -0.48 20.54
N SER A 237 -11.59 0.11 21.61
CA SER A 237 -12.15 -0.62 22.76
C SER A 237 -13.58 -1.10 22.52
N ASP A 238 -14.33 -0.45 21.62
CA ASP A 238 -15.65 -0.90 21.18
C ASP A 238 -15.88 -0.58 19.68
N PRO A 239 -15.53 -1.51 18.78
CA PRO A 239 -15.76 -1.40 17.33
C PRO A 239 -17.25 -1.25 16.96
N ASP A 240 -18.17 -1.65 17.84
CA ASP A 240 -19.61 -1.59 17.60
C ASP A 240 -20.18 -0.18 17.85
N LEU A 241 -19.48 0.70 18.58
CA LEU A 241 -19.83 2.13 18.67
C LEU A 241 -19.84 2.83 17.29
N MET A 242 -19.03 2.36 16.34
CA MET A 242 -19.06 2.85 14.95
C MET A 242 -20.28 2.33 14.17
N SER A 243 -20.77 1.13 14.49
CA SER A 243 -21.95 0.55 13.86
C SER A 243 -23.26 1.24 14.29
N ALA A 244 -23.27 1.80 15.50
CA ALA A 244 -24.48 2.29 16.16
C ALA A 244 -24.81 3.78 15.91
N SER A 245 -23.88 4.58 15.36
CA SER A 245 -24.09 6.04 15.20
C SER A 245 -24.31 6.49 13.75
N HIS A 246 -24.91 7.67 13.56
CA HIS A 246 -25.23 8.31 12.26
C HIS A 246 -24.02 8.57 11.32
N LEU A 247 -22.80 8.19 11.72
CA LEU A 247 -21.57 8.25 10.90
C LEU A 247 -21.54 7.22 9.76
N THR A 248 -22.49 6.29 9.75
CA THR A 248 -22.57 5.07 8.93
C THR A 248 -22.75 5.30 7.42
N ALA A 249 -23.54 6.26 6.95
CA ALA A 249 -23.85 6.36 5.51
C ALA A 249 -22.69 6.92 4.67
N ALA A 250 -22.05 8.00 5.14
CA ALA A 250 -20.92 8.61 4.44
C ALA A 250 -19.69 7.68 4.45
N LEU A 251 -19.38 7.09 5.62
CA LEU A 251 -18.30 6.12 5.76
C LEU A 251 -18.56 4.87 4.91
N ALA A 252 -19.76 4.30 4.95
CA ALA A 252 -20.11 3.17 4.10
C ALA A 252 -20.02 3.52 2.61
N ARG A 253 -20.40 4.74 2.21
CA ARG A 253 -20.25 5.19 0.81
C ARG A 253 -18.78 5.26 0.39
N GLU A 254 -17.91 5.82 1.22
CA GLU A 254 -16.47 5.86 0.94
C GLU A 254 -15.86 4.46 0.92
N MET A 255 -16.17 3.61 1.90
CA MET A 255 -15.70 2.22 1.92
C MET A 255 -16.21 1.45 0.70
N ARG A 256 -17.48 1.56 0.29
CA ARG A 256 -17.98 0.94 -0.96
C ARG A 256 -17.24 1.43 -2.19
N HIS A 257 -16.94 2.73 -2.24
CA HIS A 257 -16.25 3.31 -3.38
C HIS A 257 -14.79 2.82 -3.49
N ARG A 258 -14.13 2.61 -2.35
CA ARG A 258 -12.69 2.34 -2.26
C ARG A 258 -12.35 0.84 -2.12
N LEU A 259 -13.17 0.09 -1.39
CA LEU A 259 -12.86 -1.23 -0.84
C LEU A 259 -13.79 -2.36 -1.32
N ARG A 260 -14.91 -2.06 -1.98
CA ARG A 260 -15.82 -3.09 -2.49
C ARG A 260 -15.07 -4.05 -3.43
N ASN A 261 -15.25 -5.35 -3.21
CA ASN A 261 -14.58 -6.44 -3.94
C ASN A 261 -13.04 -6.38 -3.91
N LYS A 262 -12.43 -5.75 -2.89
CA LYS A 262 -10.98 -5.74 -2.72
C LYS A 262 -10.54 -6.84 -1.74
N SER A 263 -9.41 -7.49 -2.04
CA SER A 263 -8.73 -8.40 -1.11
C SER A 263 -7.38 -7.82 -0.71
N ILE A 264 -7.16 -7.58 0.58
CA ILE A 264 -5.93 -6.97 1.09
C ILE A 264 -5.31 -7.89 2.13
N LEU A 265 -4.08 -8.32 1.88
CA LEU A 265 -3.23 -9.00 2.83
C LEU A 265 -2.17 -8.01 3.34
N ASN A 266 -2.25 -7.62 4.61
CA ASN A 266 -1.28 -6.77 5.27
C ASN A 266 -0.41 -7.60 6.20
N LEU A 267 0.90 -7.60 5.93
CA LEU A 267 1.93 -8.31 6.68
C LEU A 267 2.82 -7.29 7.38
N TYR A 268 3.01 -7.42 8.68
CA TYR A 268 3.85 -6.50 9.45
C TYR A 268 4.83 -7.26 10.33
N ALA A 269 6.01 -6.67 10.57
CA ALA A 269 6.99 -7.22 11.49
C ALA A 269 6.65 -6.82 12.93
N THR A 270 6.53 -7.78 13.85
CA THR A 270 6.04 -7.55 15.22
C THR A 270 6.93 -6.63 16.06
N ARG A 271 8.22 -6.53 15.75
CA ARG A 271 9.21 -5.70 16.46
C ARG A 271 9.86 -4.63 15.56
N ASP A 272 9.13 -4.14 14.58
CA ASP A 272 9.64 -3.12 13.65
C ASP A 272 9.91 -1.77 14.35
N PRO A 273 11.16 -1.27 14.38
CA PRO A 273 11.48 0.00 15.02
C PRO A 273 11.27 1.21 14.10
N THR A 274 10.92 1.01 12.83
CA THR A 274 10.78 2.07 11.82
C THR A 274 9.33 2.28 11.39
N VAL A 275 8.54 1.21 11.42
CA VAL A 275 7.11 1.14 11.08
C VAL A 275 6.41 0.41 12.23
N PRO A 276 6.27 1.07 13.40
CA PRO A 276 5.85 0.39 14.63
C PRO A 276 4.42 -0.15 14.53
N PRO A 277 4.17 -1.46 14.70
CA PRO A 277 2.85 -2.06 14.50
C PRO A 277 1.74 -1.42 15.36
N HIS A 278 2.08 -1.05 16.60
CA HIS A 278 1.16 -0.43 17.55
C HIS A 278 0.62 0.91 17.04
N ALA A 279 1.39 1.65 16.24
CA ALA A 279 0.95 2.94 15.73
C ALA A 279 -0.13 2.79 14.63
N SER A 280 -0.11 1.70 13.85
CA SER A 280 -1.14 1.40 12.84
C SER A 280 -2.30 0.57 13.39
N ALA A 281 -2.13 -0.05 14.55
CA ALA A 281 -3.08 -0.97 15.16
C ALA A 281 -4.50 -0.39 15.28
N PRO A 282 -4.73 0.89 15.61
CA PRO A 282 -6.09 1.40 15.73
C PRO A 282 -6.86 1.39 14.40
N PHE A 283 -6.26 1.87 13.31
CA PHE A 283 -6.89 1.84 11.98
C PHE A 283 -7.03 0.42 11.44
N LEU A 284 -5.97 -0.39 11.51
CA LEU A 284 -6.00 -1.75 10.98
C LEU A 284 -6.97 -2.65 11.75
N SER A 285 -7.02 -2.53 13.08
CA SER A 285 -8.00 -3.26 13.90
C SER A 285 -9.40 -2.86 13.52
N TRP A 286 -9.69 -1.56 13.42
CA TRP A 286 -11.00 -1.08 12.98
C TRP A 286 -11.39 -1.65 11.60
N LEU A 287 -10.48 -1.56 10.62
CA LEU A 287 -10.74 -2.01 9.26
C LEU A 287 -10.99 -3.53 9.21
N SER A 288 -10.13 -4.33 9.86
CA SER A 288 -10.32 -5.78 9.95
C SER A 288 -11.63 -6.16 10.65
N HIS A 289 -12.04 -5.43 11.69
CA HIS A 289 -13.33 -5.65 12.35
C HIS A 289 -14.51 -5.26 11.47
N ALA A 290 -14.40 -4.20 10.67
CA ALA A 290 -15.45 -3.77 9.76
C ALA A 290 -15.67 -4.77 8.61
N THR A 291 -14.60 -5.45 8.17
CA THR A 291 -14.62 -6.34 6.98
C THR A 291 -14.60 -7.84 7.31
N ARG A 292 -14.65 -8.24 8.59
CA ARG A 292 -14.70 -9.67 8.95
C ARG A 292 -16.05 -10.31 8.58
N PRO A 293 -16.11 -11.64 8.41
CA PRO A 293 -17.39 -12.34 8.20
C PRO A 293 -18.42 -11.97 9.27
N GLY A 294 -19.64 -11.62 8.84
CA GLY A 294 -20.73 -11.19 9.71
C GLY A 294 -20.67 -9.73 10.22
N ALA A 295 -19.63 -8.96 9.86
CA ALA A 295 -19.58 -7.53 10.17
C ALA A 295 -20.41 -6.70 9.18
N TRP A 296 -20.60 -5.42 9.51
CA TRP A 296 -21.49 -4.52 8.76
C TRP A 296 -21.06 -4.27 7.30
N PHE A 297 -19.80 -4.53 6.95
CA PHE A 297 -19.27 -4.38 5.58
C PHE A 297 -19.03 -5.72 4.85
N ASP A 298 -19.33 -6.87 5.46
CA ASP A 298 -19.07 -8.21 4.90
C ASP A 298 -19.70 -8.43 3.51
N GLY A 299 -20.94 -7.94 3.34
CA GLY A 299 -21.71 -8.07 2.09
C GLY A 299 -21.14 -7.32 0.87
N GLU A 300 -20.09 -6.52 1.03
CA GLU A 300 -19.47 -5.75 -0.04
C GLU A 300 -18.27 -6.48 -0.69
N GLY A 301 -18.01 -7.73 -0.32
CA GLY A 301 -16.96 -8.55 -0.91
C GLY A 301 -15.53 -8.07 -0.61
N CYS A 302 -15.37 -7.21 0.39
CA CYS A 302 -14.06 -6.76 0.86
C CYS A 302 -13.49 -7.74 1.88
N ARG A 303 -12.21 -8.09 1.73
CA ARG A 303 -11.47 -8.91 2.70
C ARG A 303 -10.18 -8.21 3.09
N VAL A 304 -9.95 -8.07 4.39
CA VAL A 304 -8.71 -7.49 4.92
C VAL A 304 -8.16 -8.44 5.98
N GLU A 305 -7.02 -9.03 5.67
CA GLU A 305 -6.23 -9.85 6.59
C GLU A 305 -5.04 -9.04 7.08
N ASN A 306 -4.83 -9.02 8.40
CA ASN A 306 -3.73 -8.30 9.03
C ASN A 306 -2.93 -9.27 9.90
N ILE A 307 -1.76 -9.68 9.42
CA ILE A 307 -0.97 -10.77 10.01
C ILE A 307 0.39 -10.24 10.45
N GLY A 308 0.67 -10.43 11.74
CA GLY A 308 1.99 -10.16 12.31
C GLY A 308 2.93 -11.33 12.09
N VAL A 309 4.11 -11.06 11.56
CA VAL A 309 5.19 -12.04 11.39
C VAL A 309 6.32 -11.67 12.34
N ASP A 310 6.88 -12.66 13.02
CA ASP A 310 7.94 -12.41 14.00
C ASP A 310 9.19 -11.84 13.33
N GLY A 311 9.65 -10.67 13.76
CA GLY A 311 10.80 -10.04 13.12
C GLY A 311 10.92 -8.55 13.32
N VAL A 312 11.88 -7.97 12.61
CA VAL A 312 12.16 -6.53 12.51
C VAL A 312 11.86 -6.04 11.09
N HIS A 313 12.18 -4.78 10.77
CA HIS A 313 11.92 -4.16 9.46
C HIS A 313 12.68 -4.86 8.31
N ALA A 314 12.14 -5.97 7.80
CA ALA A 314 12.71 -6.72 6.70
C ALA A 314 11.63 -7.56 6.01
N LEU A 315 11.62 -7.54 4.68
CA LEU A 315 10.87 -8.53 3.91
C LEU A 315 11.50 -9.91 4.11
N THR A 316 10.78 -10.83 4.76
CA THR A 316 11.28 -12.17 5.07
C THR A 316 10.74 -13.24 4.12
N ALA A 317 11.45 -14.36 4.00
CA ALA A 317 10.97 -15.52 3.27
C ALA A 317 9.65 -16.07 3.85
N GLU A 318 9.46 -15.98 5.16
CA GLU A 318 8.21 -16.37 5.85
C GLU A 318 7.03 -15.50 5.37
N MET A 319 7.21 -14.18 5.29
CA MET A 319 6.19 -13.29 4.73
C MET A 319 5.85 -13.63 3.28
N ILE A 320 6.85 -13.93 2.46
CA ILE A 320 6.66 -14.28 1.04
C ILE A 320 5.97 -15.65 0.87
N ALA A 321 6.25 -16.60 1.77
CA ALA A 321 5.73 -17.96 1.72
C ALA A 321 4.37 -18.11 2.42
N LEU A 322 3.82 -17.05 3.02
CA LEU A 322 2.58 -17.13 3.77
C LEU A 322 1.41 -17.47 2.84
N GLU A 323 0.74 -18.59 3.13
CA GLU A 323 -0.52 -18.96 2.50
C GLU A 323 -1.67 -18.51 3.40
N THR A 324 -2.53 -17.63 2.89
CA THR A 324 -3.77 -17.21 3.57
C THR A 324 -4.83 -18.30 3.44
N GLN A 325 -5.68 -18.43 4.46
CA GLN A 325 -6.77 -19.43 4.49
C GLN A 325 -8.03 -18.95 3.75
#